data_AF-A0A2P7TTY1-F1
#
_entry.id   AF-A0A2P7TTY1-F1
#
_cell.length_a   1.000
_cell.length_b   1.000
_cell.length_c   1.000
_cell.angle_alpha   90.00
_cell.angle_beta   90.00
_cell.angle_gamma   90.00
#
_symmetry.space_group_name_H-M   'P 1'
#
loop_
_entity.id
_entity.type
_entity.pdbx_description
1 polymer ?
#
loop_
_entity_poly.entity_id
_entity_poly.type
_entity_poly.pdbx_seq_one_letter_code
_entity_poly.pdbx_strand_id
1 'polypeptide(L)'
;MVKHNKFLFFLKNYDNFAVLLCIYVPKNKQPYENTKLLFRILPPPPHSNSAHVSSKLFYLYKKSIFMVLLLFSGTITNCFWLKAQSAVSGCGTHATTADVHFLDEHVNSNYLNTAQRMAVGIIEIPIQINIVCPGSTASTCFSETEVNNALNTLNTYFANVPMHFYECADRNYIYNVEGIIYESNESEFTLCSNYDVSGAINIYFVNRIFEDNAIAYTSYTPIDGADRIIVATHQPSGDLVLYPNLNLAHEMAHFFGVYHTNGPGLPGSTDELVNGSNCATAGDKVCDTPADPADIAFMITNSTAENCQYPNPFMAYCCDANGDTYTPLDNNIMFPNYCIYGSFNAFTDEQYSRILQGYYGYRSYLSDAGDLVMRDNWYDVGQERNYLANDLLGWQDIWVSPDLWNCVNDPNCTIHEDPEYKASGNPNYLRVRITNRGCNPTPAGGLLNLYWTRARTGELWLNHWHSFTSNQTAEGYPLGHMITSSV
;
A
#
# COMPACT_ATOMS: atom_id res chain seq x y z
N MET A 1 -31.56 23.51 -23.67
CA MET A 1 -30.97 22.46 -22.81
C MET A 1 -29.52 22.81 -22.58
N VAL A 2 -29.24 23.42 -21.43
CA VAL A 2 -27.90 23.85 -21.01
C VAL A 2 -27.19 22.59 -20.50
N LYS A 3 -26.22 22.08 -21.25
CA LYS A 3 -25.32 21.02 -20.75
C LYS A 3 -24.24 21.71 -19.93
N HIS A 4 -24.32 21.55 -18.61
CA HIS A 4 -23.24 21.87 -17.69
C HIS A 4 -22.05 20.96 -18.02
N ASN A 5 -20.92 21.53 -18.42
CA ASN A 5 -19.71 20.80 -18.80
C ASN A 5 -18.72 20.84 -17.63
N LYS A 6 -18.22 19.68 -17.20
CA LYS A 6 -17.31 19.52 -16.06
C LYS A 6 -15.87 19.14 -16.54
N PHE A 7 -14.82 19.38 -15.73
CA PHE A 7 -13.36 19.35 -16.05
C PHE A 7 -12.54 18.11 -15.56
N LEU A 8 -11.67 17.51 -16.41
CA LEU A 8 -10.96 16.22 -16.19
C LEU A 8 -9.45 16.40 -15.89
N PHE A 9 -8.85 15.64 -14.96
CA PHE A 9 -7.41 15.66 -14.60
C PHE A 9 -6.72 14.28 -14.74
N PHE A 10 -5.45 14.25 -15.15
CA PHE A 10 -4.52 13.10 -15.18
C PHE A 10 -3.07 13.60 -15.02
N LEU A 11 -2.24 12.89 -14.24
CA LEU A 11 -0.80 13.14 -14.08
C LEU A 11 0.05 11.98 -14.66
N LYS A 12 1.16 12.31 -15.36
CA LYS A 12 2.28 11.37 -15.59
C LYS A 12 3.65 12.08 -15.79
N ASN A 13 4.61 11.57 -15.00
CA ASN A 13 6.07 11.39 -15.14
C ASN A 13 7.13 12.41 -14.64
N TYR A 14 7.75 11.96 -13.53
CA TYR A 14 9.16 11.74 -13.20
C TYR A 14 10.16 12.87 -13.03
N ASP A 15 9.95 14.08 -13.54
CA ASP A 15 10.88 15.18 -13.22
C ASP A 15 10.22 16.56 -13.18
N ASN A 16 8.91 16.67 -13.47
CA ASN A 16 8.18 17.94 -13.50
C ASN A 16 6.68 17.74 -13.22
N PHE A 17 6.10 18.53 -12.32
CA PHE A 17 4.66 18.52 -12.01
C PHE A 17 3.85 19.11 -13.18
N ALA A 18 2.74 18.46 -13.57
CA ALA A 18 1.89 18.86 -14.69
C ALA A 18 0.39 18.84 -14.30
N VAL A 19 -0.20 20.00 -14.01
CA VAL A 19 -1.64 20.17 -13.71
C VAL A 19 -2.44 20.24 -15.01
N LEU A 20 -3.67 19.73 -15.06
CA LEU A 20 -4.35 19.40 -16.32
C LEU A 20 -5.76 20.03 -16.49
N LEU A 21 -5.90 21.27 -17.00
CA LEU A 21 -7.17 22.00 -17.06
C LEU A 21 -7.92 21.89 -18.41
N CYS A 22 -9.16 21.41 -18.46
CA CYS A 22 -9.88 21.27 -19.75
C CYS A 22 -10.84 22.43 -20.08
N ILE A 23 -10.41 23.54 -20.72
CA ILE A 23 -11.27 24.72 -20.97
C ILE A 23 -12.15 24.54 -22.23
N TYR A 24 -13.46 24.77 -22.11
CA TYR A 24 -14.38 24.85 -23.25
C TYR A 24 -14.29 26.22 -23.97
N VAL A 25 -13.93 26.20 -25.25
CA VAL A 25 -14.07 27.35 -26.17
C VAL A 25 -15.33 27.14 -27.03
N PRO A 26 -16.40 27.96 -26.90
CA PRO A 26 -17.60 27.83 -27.72
C PRO A 26 -17.30 28.02 -29.20
N LYS A 27 -17.97 27.23 -30.05
CA LYS A 27 -17.75 27.12 -31.51
C LYS A 27 -17.73 28.43 -32.33
N ASN A 28 -18.10 29.59 -31.78
CA ASN A 28 -18.36 30.82 -32.54
C ASN A 28 -17.68 32.11 -32.04
N LYS A 29 -16.67 32.10 -31.15
CA LYS A 29 -15.97 33.35 -30.75
C LYS A 29 -14.45 33.15 -30.52
N GLN A 30 -13.68 34.14 -30.97
CA GLN A 30 -12.22 34.12 -31.12
C GLN A 30 -11.44 34.10 -29.78
N PRO A 31 -10.22 33.52 -29.74
CA PRO A 31 -9.33 33.61 -28.58
C PRO A 31 -8.21 34.63 -28.85
N TYR A 32 -8.16 35.73 -28.10
CA TYR A 32 -6.94 36.54 -28.02
C TYR A 32 -6.73 37.13 -26.62
N GLU A 33 -5.51 36.84 -26.14
CA GLU A 33 -4.62 37.59 -25.26
C GLU A 33 -5.06 38.04 -23.85
N ASN A 34 -4.14 37.79 -22.91
CA ASN A 34 -4.02 38.34 -21.56
C ASN A 34 -4.83 37.70 -20.43
N THR A 35 -4.41 36.51 -20.00
CA THR A 35 -4.64 36.07 -18.61
C THR A 35 -3.30 36.07 -17.87
N LYS A 36 -2.93 37.21 -17.27
CA LYS A 36 -1.83 37.27 -16.30
C LYS A 36 -2.33 36.81 -14.93
N LEU A 37 -1.64 35.85 -14.31
CA LEU A 37 -1.87 35.45 -12.92
C LEU A 37 -0.54 35.55 -12.15
N LEU A 38 -0.50 36.42 -11.14
CA LEU A 38 0.62 36.64 -10.21
C LEU A 38 0.23 36.19 -8.80
N PHE A 39 1.13 35.54 -8.06
CA PHE A 39 0.87 34.94 -6.73
C PHE A 39 1.66 35.58 -5.57
N ARG A 40 1.09 35.57 -4.35
CA ARG A 40 1.82 35.72 -3.07
C ARG A 40 1.11 34.94 -1.94
N ILE A 41 1.86 34.19 -1.14
CA ILE A 41 1.42 33.29 -0.04
C ILE A 41 1.72 33.94 1.32
N LEU A 42 0.81 33.85 2.31
CA LEU A 42 1.07 33.96 3.77
C LEU A 42 -0.10 33.33 4.61
N PRO A 43 0.12 32.97 5.91
CA PRO A 43 -0.35 31.73 6.60
C PRO A 43 -1.63 31.88 7.47
N PRO A 44 -2.20 30.79 8.06
CA PRO A 44 -3.53 30.79 8.68
C PRO A 44 -3.53 30.95 10.21
N PRO A 45 -4.66 31.36 10.81
CA PRO A 45 -5.03 31.00 12.18
C PRO A 45 -6.47 30.43 12.29
N PRO A 46 -6.88 29.90 13.48
CA PRO A 46 -7.57 28.61 13.63
C PRO A 46 -9.09 28.71 13.81
N HIS A 47 -9.78 27.58 13.66
CA HIS A 47 -11.18 27.44 14.08
C HIS A 47 -11.43 26.33 15.09
N SER A 48 -12.33 26.68 16.00
CA SER A 48 -12.76 26.02 17.22
C SER A 48 -13.99 25.13 17.02
N ASN A 49 -14.12 24.22 17.98
CA ASN A 49 -15.08 23.13 18.20
C ASN A 49 -16.60 23.42 18.16
N SER A 50 -17.29 22.38 17.64
CA SER A 50 -18.35 21.52 18.24
C SER A 50 -19.85 21.89 18.32
N ALA A 51 -20.63 20.85 17.97
CA ALA A 51 -21.71 20.18 18.75
C ALA A 51 -23.19 20.28 18.27
N HIS A 52 -23.67 19.10 17.84
CA HIS A 52 -24.94 18.39 18.13
C HIS A 52 -26.34 19.03 17.95
N VAL A 53 -27.31 18.25 17.42
CA VAL A 53 -28.35 17.51 18.19
C VAL A 53 -29.28 16.69 17.26
N SER A 54 -29.82 15.61 17.84
CA SER A 54 -30.54 14.42 17.34
C SER A 54 -31.95 14.58 16.74
N SER A 55 -32.50 13.49 16.19
CA SER A 55 -33.84 13.00 16.57
C SER A 55 -34.02 11.47 16.39
N LYS A 56 -34.85 10.89 17.29
CA LYS A 56 -35.18 9.47 17.53
C LYS A 56 -36.32 8.96 16.63
N LEU A 57 -36.52 7.62 16.56
CA LEU A 57 -37.78 6.83 16.76
C LEU A 57 -37.57 5.38 16.20
N PHE A 58 -38.23 4.27 16.59
CA PHE A 58 -38.76 3.64 17.82
C PHE A 58 -39.36 2.24 17.40
N TYR A 59 -39.47 1.26 18.33
CA TYR A 59 -40.22 -0.05 18.34
C TYR A 59 -39.57 -1.31 17.70
N LEU A 60 -39.15 -2.38 18.45
CA LEU A 60 -39.86 -3.46 19.22
C LEU A 60 -40.51 -4.53 18.31
N TYR A 61 -40.50 -5.88 18.48
CA TYR A 61 -40.37 -6.83 19.61
C TYR A 61 -40.30 -8.28 19.03
N LYS A 62 -39.55 -9.24 19.62
CA LYS A 62 -40.03 -10.61 20.03
C LYS A 62 -38.91 -11.55 20.52
N LYS A 63 -39.14 -12.14 21.70
CA LYS A 63 -38.42 -13.26 22.34
C LYS A 63 -38.89 -14.61 21.79
N SER A 64 -38.03 -15.63 21.80
CA SER A 64 -38.24 -16.86 22.61
C SER A 64 -37.08 -17.85 22.53
N ILE A 65 -36.91 -18.54 23.65
CA ILE A 65 -35.90 -19.52 24.10
C ILE A 65 -36.19 -20.91 23.52
N PHE A 66 -35.17 -21.74 23.28
CA PHE A 66 -35.24 -23.18 23.62
C PHE A 66 -33.84 -23.83 23.70
N MET A 67 -33.58 -24.44 24.86
CA MET A 67 -32.43 -25.27 25.22
C MET A 67 -32.95 -26.70 25.40
N VAL A 68 -32.38 -27.70 24.72
CA VAL A 68 -32.56 -29.13 25.05
C VAL A 68 -31.27 -29.90 24.73
N LEU A 69 -30.67 -30.46 25.78
CA LEU A 69 -29.67 -31.53 25.74
C LEU A 69 -30.28 -32.84 25.22
N LEU A 70 -29.47 -33.73 24.61
CA LEU A 70 -29.23 -35.10 25.12
C LEU A 70 -28.36 -35.95 24.17
N LEU A 71 -27.19 -36.35 24.71
CA LEU A 71 -26.63 -37.70 24.75
C LEU A 71 -26.90 -38.65 23.56
N PHE A 72 -25.84 -38.94 22.79
CA PHE A 72 -25.60 -40.28 22.25
C PHE A 72 -24.17 -40.72 22.58
N SER A 73 -24.09 -41.68 23.49
CA SER A 73 -22.93 -42.51 23.79
C SER A 73 -22.71 -43.54 22.68
N GLY A 74 -21.49 -43.62 22.13
CA GLY A 74 -21.08 -44.66 21.21
C GLY A 74 -19.57 -44.70 21.09
N THR A 75 -18.98 -45.76 21.63
CA THR A 75 -17.55 -46.04 21.79
C THR A 75 -16.73 -45.93 20.50
N ILE A 76 -15.71 -45.06 20.49
CA ILE A 76 -14.51 -45.23 19.65
C ILE A 76 -13.28 -45.06 20.54
N THR A 77 -12.64 -46.21 20.74
CA THR A 77 -11.24 -46.47 21.02
C THR A 77 -10.32 -45.24 21.12
N ASN A 78 -9.70 -45.10 22.29
CA ASN A 78 -8.54 -44.26 22.54
C ASN A 78 -7.43 -44.53 21.51
N CYS A 79 -7.38 -43.73 20.46
CA CYS A 79 -6.15 -43.39 19.79
C CYS A 79 -5.81 -41.99 20.31
N PHE A 80 -5.09 -41.92 21.43
CA PHE A 80 -4.39 -40.69 21.78
C PHE A 80 -3.34 -40.47 20.70
N TRP A 81 -3.74 -39.76 19.64
CA TRP A 81 -2.80 -38.95 18.90
C TRP A 81 -2.28 -37.94 19.91
N LEU A 82 -1.10 -38.23 20.47
CA LEU A 82 -0.21 -37.17 20.94
C LEU A 82 0.12 -36.33 19.71
N LYS A 83 -0.77 -35.40 19.33
CA LYS A 83 -0.35 -34.19 18.65
C LYS A 83 0.35 -33.35 19.71
N ALA A 84 1.58 -33.69 20.02
CA ALA A 84 2.56 -32.66 20.32
C ALA A 84 2.93 -32.06 18.96
N GLN A 85 2.03 -31.24 18.42
CA GLN A 85 2.39 -30.35 17.33
C GLN A 85 3.08 -29.21 18.05
N SER A 86 4.41 -29.14 17.95
CA SER A 86 5.12 -27.91 18.25
C SER A 86 4.37 -26.81 17.49
N ALA A 87 3.88 -25.79 18.19
CA ALA A 87 3.27 -24.64 17.52
C ALA A 87 4.40 -23.97 16.75
N VAL A 88 4.51 -24.28 15.46
CA VAL A 88 5.39 -23.55 14.55
C VAL A 88 4.74 -22.19 14.38
N SER A 89 5.39 -21.15 14.87
CA SER A 89 4.88 -19.80 14.71
C SER A 89 5.11 -19.35 13.27
N GLY A 90 4.03 -18.90 12.65
CA GLY A 90 3.98 -18.57 11.23
C GLY A 90 3.84 -17.07 11.00
N CYS A 91 3.94 -16.70 9.73
CA CYS A 91 3.52 -15.38 9.27
C CYS A 91 2.00 -15.24 9.42
N GLY A 92 1.53 -14.13 10.00
CA GLY A 92 0.10 -13.84 10.13
C GLY A 92 -0.51 -13.14 8.92
N THR A 93 0.28 -12.86 7.88
CA THR A 93 -0.20 -12.21 6.66
C THR A 93 -0.84 -13.23 5.73
N HIS A 94 -2.17 -13.19 5.65
CA HIS A 94 -2.95 -14.10 4.81
C HIS A 94 -3.68 -13.31 3.71
N ALA A 95 -3.51 -13.74 2.46
CA ALA A 95 -4.18 -13.11 1.33
C ALA A 95 -5.65 -13.54 1.27
N THR A 96 -6.56 -12.57 1.34
CA THR A 96 -7.98 -12.82 1.03
C THR A 96 -8.21 -12.87 -0.48
N THR A 97 -9.37 -13.35 -0.91
CA THR A 97 -9.77 -13.27 -2.33
C THR A 97 -9.81 -11.82 -2.84
N ALA A 98 -10.14 -10.86 -1.98
CA ALA A 98 -10.13 -9.44 -2.33
C ALA A 98 -8.70 -8.93 -2.54
N ASP A 99 -7.76 -9.35 -1.69
CA ASP A 99 -6.34 -9.00 -1.86
C ASP A 99 -5.78 -9.60 -3.14
N VAL A 100 -6.09 -10.86 -3.45
CA VAL A 100 -5.64 -11.49 -4.71
C VAL A 100 -6.16 -10.73 -5.93
N HIS A 101 -7.44 -10.38 -5.94
CA HIS A 101 -8.02 -9.59 -7.03
C HIS A 101 -7.37 -8.20 -7.13
N PHE A 102 -7.16 -7.53 -6.01
CA PHE A 102 -6.50 -6.22 -5.97
C PHE A 102 -5.07 -6.33 -6.54
N LEU A 103 -4.28 -7.30 -6.09
CA LEU A 103 -2.92 -7.47 -6.56
C LEU A 103 -2.87 -7.82 -8.06
N ASP A 104 -3.80 -8.63 -8.56
CA ASP A 104 -3.90 -8.94 -10.00
C ASP A 104 -4.22 -7.72 -10.87
N GLU A 105 -4.95 -6.75 -10.33
CA GLU A 105 -5.26 -5.50 -11.03
C GLU A 105 -4.13 -4.47 -10.96
N HIS A 106 -3.31 -4.48 -9.90
CA HIS A 106 -2.37 -3.40 -9.59
C HIS A 106 -0.89 -3.79 -9.75
N VAL A 107 -0.53 -5.07 -9.65
CA VAL A 107 0.85 -5.55 -9.76
C VAL A 107 1.11 -6.00 -11.20
N ASN A 108 2.07 -5.34 -11.86
CA ASN A 108 2.46 -5.69 -13.22
C ASN A 108 3.22 -7.03 -13.24
N SER A 109 2.89 -7.97 -14.13
CA SER A 109 3.62 -9.24 -14.25
C SER A 109 4.94 -9.18 -15.02
N ASN A 110 5.35 -8.00 -15.52
CA ASN A 110 6.56 -7.86 -16.36
C ASN A 110 7.84 -7.90 -15.53
N TYR A 111 8.60 -8.99 -15.62
CA TYR A 111 9.90 -9.09 -14.97
C TYR A 111 10.85 -7.91 -15.29
N LEU A 112 11.45 -7.36 -14.24
CA LEU A 112 12.51 -6.36 -14.27
C LEU A 112 13.78 -6.96 -13.66
N ASN A 113 14.83 -7.08 -14.45
CA ASN A 113 16.14 -7.51 -13.93
C ASN A 113 16.78 -6.43 -13.05
N THR A 114 17.84 -6.80 -12.31
CA THR A 114 18.54 -5.89 -11.38
C THR A 114 18.92 -4.56 -12.03
N ALA A 115 19.48 -4.55 -13.24
CA ALA A 115 19.89 -3.31 -13.90
C ALA A 115 18.70 -2.40 -14.22
N GLN A 116 17.57 -2.97 -14.65
CA GLN A 116 16.34 -2.23 -14.89
C GLN A 116 15.73 -1.68 -13.59
N ARG A 117 15.74 -2.47 -12.51
CA ARG A 117 15.30 -2.02 -11.18
C ARG A 117 16.16 -0.86 -10.70
N MET A 118 17.48 -1.00 -10.71
CA MET A 118 18.39 0.03 -10.21
C MET A 118 18.40 1.32 -11.04
N ALA A 119 18.04 1.26 -12.33
CA ALA A 119 17.93 2.43 -13.20
C ALA A 119 16.84 3.43 -12.78
N VAL A 120 15.92 3.01 -11.90
CA VAL A 120 14.87 3.86 -11.32
C VAL A 120 15.43 4.94 -10.39
N GLY A 121 16.60 4.74 -9.81
CA GLY A 121 17.13 5.58 -8.73
C GLY A 121 16.61 5.16 -7.36
N ILE A 122 17.20 5.71 -6.30
CA ILE A 122 16.86 5.37 -4.92
C ILE A 122 15.47 5.91 -4.58
N ILE A 123 14.62 5.03 -4.07
CA ILE A 123 13.29 5.30 -3.54
C ILE A 123 13.43 5.41 -2.02
N GLU A 124 13.34 6.62 -1.51
CA GLU A 124 13.31 6.86 -0.08
C GLU A 124 11.89 6.59 0.44
N ILE A 125 11.76 5.74 1.45
CA ILE A 125 10.48 5.32 2.03
C ILE A 125 10.48 5.69 3.53
N PRO A 126 9.59 6.60 3.97
CA PRO A 126 9.52 7.03 5.35
C PRO A 126 8.89 5.93 6.21
N ILE A 127 9.52 5.65 7.35
CA ILE A 127 8.99 4.73 8.37
C ILE A 127 8.84 5.46 9.70
N GLN A 128 7.75 5.17 10.40
CA GLN A 128 7.56 5.55 11.80
C GLN A 128 7.71 4.30 12.68
N ILE A 129 8.64 4.36 13.62
CA ILE A 129 8.85 3.27 14.59
C ILE A 129 8.02 3.52 15.84
N ASN A 130 7.22 2.54 16.22
CA ASN A 130 6.42 2.51 17.43
C ASN A 130 6.83 1.30 18.29
N ILE A 131 7.36 1.55 19.48
CA ILE A 131 7.83 0.50 20.40
C ILE A 131 6.88 0.42 21.59
N VAL A 132 6.20 -0.71 21.75
CA VAL A 132 5.30 -0.94 22.88
C VAL A 132 6.08 -1.45 24.08
N CYS A 133 5.80 -0.87 25.24
CA CYS A 133 6.48 -1.15 26.49
C CYS A 133 5.44 -1.55 27.57
N PRO A 134 5.39 -2.82 27.99
CA PRO A 134 4.47 -3.30 29.04
C PRO A 134 4.56 -2.55 30.36
N GLY A 135 5.74 -2.04 30.73
CA GLY A 135 5.96 -1.27 31.95
C GLY A 135 6.13 0.23 31.69
N SER A 136 6.52 0.94 32.76
CA SER A 136 6.74 2.40 32.74
C SER A 136 8.19 2.80 32.45
N THR A 137 9.06 1.85 32.11
CA THR A 137 10.50 2.08 31.94
C THR A 137 10.99 1.46 30.63
N ALA A 138 12.03 2.04 30.05
CA ALA A 138 12.64 1.60 28.79
C ALA A 138 13.10 0.12 28.82
N SER A 139 13.45 -0.40 30.01
CA SER A 139 13.83 -1.81 30.21
C SER A 139 12.72 -2.82 29.94
N THR A 140 11.47 -2.36 29.83
CA THR A 140 10.33 -3.21 29.48
C THR A 140 10.00 -3.16 27.99
N CYS A 141 10.57 -2.20 27.25
CA CYS A 141 10.38 -2.08 25.81
C CYS A 141 11.17 -3.15 25.06
N PHE A 142 10.85 -3.30 23.78
CA PHE A 142 11.70 -4.04 22.86
C PHE A 142 13.10 -3.40 22.77
N SER A 143 14.13 -4.23 22.60
CA SER A 143 15.52 -3.77 22.59
C SER A 143 15.79 -2.86 21.40
N GLU A 144 16.33 -1.67 21.64
CA GLU A 144 16.76 -0.78 20.55
C GLU A 144 17.81 -1.41 19.64
N THR A 145 18.64 -2.31 20.19
CA THR A 145 19.64 -3.04 19.39
C THR A 145 18.94 -3.96 18.39
N GLU A 146 17.85 -4.61 18.79
CA GLU A 146 17.10 -5.52 17.92
C GLU A 146 16.30 -4.73 16.87
N VAL A 147 15.71 -3.59 17.24
CA VAL A 147 15.11 -2.65 16.27
C VAL A 147 16.14 -2.21 15.23
N ASN A 148 17.31 -1.75 15.67
CA ASN A 148 18.38 -1.31 14.76
C ASN A 148 18.83 -2.44 13.83
N ASN A 149 18.97 -3.65 14.35
CA ASN A 149 19.32 -4.82 13.54
C ASN A 149 18.23 -5.16 12.52
N ALA A 150 16.95 -5.04 12.88
CA ALA A 150 15.83 -5.23 11.98
C ALA A 150 15.85 -4.21 10.84
N LEU A 151 16.05 -2.93 11.14
CA LEU A 151 16.11 -1.88 10.12
C LEU A 151 17.35 -2.00 9.21
N ASN A 152 18.50 -2.34 9.77
CA ASN A 152 19.70 -2.60 8.98
C ASN A 152 19.53 -3.82 8.05
N THR A 153 18.89 -4.88 8.56
CA THR A 153 18.58 -6.08 7.77
C THR A 153 17.63 -5.70 6.63
N LEU A 154 16.53 -5.01 6.94
CA LEU A 154 15.56 -4.53 5.96
C LEU A 154 16.24 -3.75 4.83
N ASN A 155 17.01 -2.72 5.16
CA ASN A 155 17.73 -1.92 4.16
C ASN A 155 18.77 -2.71 3.37
N THR A 156 19.39 -3.74 3.97
CA THR A 156 20.34 -4.60 3.27
C THR A 156 19.66 -5.44 2.18
N TYR A 157 18.50 -6.03 2.48
CA TYR A 157 17.74 -6.82 1.50
C TYR A 157 17.17 -5.93 0.39
N PHE A 158 16.51 -4.84 0.77
CA PHE A 158 15.83 -3.97 -0.15
C PHE A 158 16.78 -3.06 -0.95
N ALA A 159 18.08 -3.00 -0.63
CA ALA A 159 19.06 -2.39 -1.54
C ALA A 159 19.12 -3.05 -2.93
N ASN A 160 18.61 -4.28 -3.11
CA ASN A 160 18.49 -4.98 -4.40
C ASN A 160 17.28 -4.53 -5.25
N VAL A 161 16.43 -3.68 -4.68
CA VAL A 161 15.28 -3.03 -5.32
C VAL A 161 15.32 -1.59 -4.85
N PRO A 162 15.91 -0.64 -5.59
CA PRO A 162 16.57 0.55 -5.04
C PRO A 162 15.70 1.34 -4.06
N MET A 163 15.58 0.86 -2.82
CA MET A 163 14.64 1.30 -1.80
C MET A 163 15.44 1.42 -0.52
N HIS A 164 15.23 2.54 0.15
CA HIS A 164 15.87 2.84 1.42
C HIS A 164 14.79 3.31 2.38
N PHE A 165 14.67 2.59 3.50
CA PHE A 165 13.76 2.89 4.58
C PHE A 165 14.48 3.72 5.64
N TYR A 166 13.90 4.85 6.00
CA TYR A 166 14.51 5.75 6.95
C TYR A 166 13.48 6.32 7.93
N GLU A 167 13.92 6.55 9.17
CA GLU A 167 13.05 7.01 10.24
C GLU A 167 12.68 8.48 10.03
N CYS A 168 11.39 8.75 9.81
CA CYS A 168 10.88 10.09 9.53
C CYS A 168 10.87 11.04 10.73
N ALA A 169 10.79 10.46 11.91
CA ALA A 169 10.73 11.15 13.19
C ALA A 169 11.37 10.29 14.28
N ASP A 170 11.51 10.85 15.47
CA ASP A 170 11.96 10.10 16.63
C ASP A 170 11.03 8.90 16.91
N ARG A 171 11.61 7.81 17.40
CA ARG A 171 10.87 6.61 17.78
C ARG A 171 9.86 6.93 18.86
N ASN A 172 8.65 6.43 18.69
CA ASN A 172 7.60 6.56 19.68
C ASN A 172 7.62 5.37 20.65
N TYR A 173 7.50 5.65 21.96
CA TYR A 173 7.50 4.62 23.01
C TYR A 173 6.15 4.65 23.73
N ILE A 174 5.42 3.54 23.68
CA ILE A 174 4.06 3.41 24.19
C ILE A 174 4.12 2.64 25.52
N TYR A 175 4.19 3.37 26.63
CA TYR A 175 4.36 2.82 27.98
C TYR A 175 3.08 2.37 28.65
N ASN A 176 3.20 1.42 29.58
CA ASN A 176 2.11 0.86 30.39
C ASN A 176 1.02 0.19 29.53
N VAL A 177 1.42 -0.38 28.40
CA VAL A 177 0.53 -1.08 27.48
C VAL A 177 1.09 -2.49 27.29
N GLU A 178 0.29 -3.50 27.60
CA GLU A 178 0.72 -4.91 27.58
C GLU A 178 1.33 -5.34 26.24
N GLY A 179 0.94 -4.65 25.15
CA GLY A 179 1.44 -4.88 23.80
C GLY A 179 0.97 -6.20 23.22
N ILE A 180 -0.23 -6.64 23.59
CA ILE A 180 -0.84 -7.85 23.08
C ILE A 180 -1.87 -7.49 22.02
N ILE A 181 -1.74 -8.11 20.86
CA ILE A 181 -2.76 -8.07 19.81
C ILE A 181 -3.54 -9.38 19.86
N TYR A 182 -4.83 -9.26 20.12
CA TYR A 182 -5.78 -10.37 20.12
C TYR A 182 -6.42 -10.55 18.74
N GLU A 183 -7.03 -11.71 18.48
CA GLU A 183 -7.83 -12.08 17.29
C GLU A 183 -9.07 -11.18 17.10
N SER A 184 -8.86 -9.88 16.88
CA SER A 184 -9.90 -8.89 16.61
C SER A 184 -9.29 -7.59 16.08
N ASN A 185 -9.89 -7.06 15.00
CA ASN A 185 -9.47 -5.79 14.41
C ASN A 185 -9.51 -4.61 15.41
N GLU A 186 -10.36 -4.68 16.44
CA GLU A 186 -10.46 -3.64 17.48
C GLU A 186 -9.19 -3.58 18.36
N SER A 187 -8.53 -4.71 18.61
CA SER A 187 -7.32 -4.77 19.44
C SER A 187 -6.17 -4.01 18.81
N GLU A 188 -5.87 -4.29 17.54
CA GLU A 188 -4.82 -3.56 16.82
C GLU A 188 -5.19 -2.09 16.65
N PHE A 189 -6.44 -1.80 16.23
CA PHE A 189 -6.89 -0.43 16.05
C PHE A 189 -6.74 0.41 17.32
N THR A 190 -7.11 -0.13 18.48
CA THR A 190 -6.99 0.56 19.77
C THR A 190 -5.54 0.82 20.17
N LEU A 191 -4.63 -0.12 19.85
CA LEU A 191 -3.21 0.00 20.15
C LEU A 191 -2.51 1.02 19.24
N CYS A 192 -2.85 1.02 17.94
CA CYS A 192 -2.08 1.71 16.91
C CYS A 192 -2.66 3.07 16.48
N SER A 193 -3.98 3.23 16.38
CA SER A 193 -4.61 4.38 15.70
C SER A 193 -4.19 5.77 16.19
N ASN A 194 -3.85 5.93 17.46
CA ASN A 194 -3.41 7.22 18.02
C ASN A 194 -1.96 7.58 17.67
N TYR A 195 -1.19 6.64 17.14
CA TYR A 195 0.25 6.76 16.89
C TYR A 195 0.61 6.59 15.41
N ASP A 196 -0.38 6.32 14.56
CA ASP A 196 -0.16 6.24 13.13
C ASP A 196 0.22 7.60 12.53
N VAL A 197 1.28 7.59 11.73
CA VAL A 197 1.73 8.71 10.93
C VAL A 197 1.30 8.48 9.50
N SER A 198 0.46 9.39 8.98
CA SER A 198 0.01 9.36 7.59
C SER A 198 1.20 9.59 6.65
N GLY A 199 1.24 8.83 5.56
CA GLY A 199 2.30 8.94 4.55
C GLY A 199 3.62 8.26 4.94
N ALA A 200 3.65 7.51 6.05
CA ALA A 200 4.76 6.67 6.45
C ALA A 200 4.29 5.24 6.74
N ILE A 201 5.20 4.28 6.63
CA ILE A 201 4.93 2.90 7.08
C ILE A 201 5.13 2.87 8.60
N ASN A 202 4.05 2.56 9.32
CA ASN A 202 4.04 2.49 10.78
C ASN A 202 4.43 1.08 11.23
N ILE A 203 5.64 0.96 11.75
CA ILE A 203 6.19 -0.33 12.20
C ILE A 203 6.03 -0.40 13.72
N TYR A 204 5.24 -1.36 14.19
CA TYR A 204 4.98 -1.59 15.61
C TYR A 204 5.73 -2.81 16.11
N PHE A 205 6.58 -2.60 17.12
CA PHE A 205 7.17 -3.69 17.90
C PHE A 205 6.31 -3.92 19.14
N VAL A 206 5.58 -5.05 19.14
CA VAL A 206 4.58 -5.39 20.16
C VAL A 206 5.02 -6.59 21.00
N ASN A 207 4.48 -6.74 22.20
CA ASN A 207 4.85 -7.85 23.08
C ASN A 207 4.52 -9.21 22.44
N ARG A 208 3.24 -9.44 22.09
CA ARG A 208 2.74 -10.71 21.53
C ARG A 208 1.60 -10.50 20.56
N ILE A 209 1.43 -11.46 19.66
CA ILE A 209 0.28 -11.58 18.78
C ILE A 209 -0.34 -12.95 19.08
N PHE A 210 -1.64 -12.99 19.36
CA PHE A 210 -2.37 -14.25 19.55
C PHE A 210 -3.11 -14.70 18.29
N GLU A 211 -3.24 -13.82 17.30
CA GLU A 211 -3.86 -14.13 16.02
C GLU A 211 -3.07 -15.18 15.25
N ASP A 212 -3.68 -16.35 15.03
CA ASP A 212 -3.15 -17.48 14.25
C ASP A 212 -1.73 -17.94 14.62
N ASN A 213 -1.33 -17.75 15.89
CA ASN A 213 0.05 -17.95 16.37
C ASN A 213 1.11 -17.16 15.57
N ALA A 214 0.72 -16.01 15.04
CA ALA A 214 1.59 -15.14 14.28
C ALA A 214 2.66 -14.50 15.17
N ILE A 215 3.80 -14.16 14.56
CA ILE A 215 4.82 -13.30 15.19
C ILE A 215 5.14 -12.04 14.40
N ALA A 216 4.62 -11.92 13.19
CA ALA A 216 4.55 -10.67 12.48
C ALA A 216 3.43 -10.76 11.44
N TYR A 217 2.89 -9.62 11.03
CA TYR A 217 1.95 -9.53 9.92
C TYR A 217 1.87 -8.09 9.37
N THR A 218 1.25 -7.97 8.20
CA THR A 218 0.88 -6.72 7.55
C THR A 218 -0.38 -6.92 6.71
N SER A 219 -0.82 -5.86 6.03
CA SER A 219 -1.89 -5.91 5.04
C SER A 219 -1.34 -5.77 3.63
N TYR A 220 -1.79 -6.63 2.72
CA TYR A 220 -1.46 -6.55 1.30
C TYR A 220 -1.94 -5.26 0.66
N THR A 221 -3.14 -4.81 1.03
CA THR A 221 -3.84 -3.70 0.37
C THR A 221 -3.90 -2.46 1.27
N PRO A 222 -3.93 -1.25 0.70
CA PRO A 222 -4.05 0.00 1.46
C PRO A 222 -5.52 0.33 1.83
N ILE A 223 -6.43 -0.64 1.81
CA ILE A 223 -7.88 -0.39 1.65
C ILE A 223 -8.56 0.16 2.91
N ASP A 224 -8.04 -0.05 4.12
CA ASP A 224 -8.61 0.58 5.32
C ASP A 224 -7.55 0.80 6.41
N GLY A 225 -7.32 2.08 6.75
CA GLY A 225 -6.50 2.48 7.89
C GLY A 225 -5.12 3.00 7.52
N ALA A 226 -4.19 2.87 8.46
CA ALA A 226 -2.80 3.28 8.25
C ALA A 226 -1.97 2.12 7.70
N ASP A 227 -0.90 2.46 7.00
CA ASP A 227 0.08 1.48 6.57
C ASP A 227 0.84 0.94 7.76
N ARG A 228 0.55 -0.31 8.16
CA ARG A 228 1.11 -0.92 9.36
C ARG A 228 1.86 -2.21 9.05
N ILE A 229 2.96 -2.39 9.77
CA ILE A 229 3.64 -3.68 9.91
C ILE A 229 3.79 -3.94 11.41
N ILE A 230 3.36 -5.11 11.85
CA ILE A 230 3.38 -5.51 13.25
C ILE A 230 4.42 -6.61 13.41
N VAL A 231 5.32 -6.47 14.38
CA VAL A 231 6.35 -7.45 14.72
C VAL A 231 6.29 -7.74 16.23
N ALA A 232 6.09 -9.01 16.58
CA ALA A 232 6.08 -9.47 17.96
C ALA A 232 7.49 -9.69 18.50
N THR A 233 7.67 -9.39 19.78
CA THR A 233 8.91 -9.63 20.53
C THR A 233 8.94 -11.02 21.14
N HIS A 234 7.77 -11.55 21.47
CA HIS A 234 7.61 -12.88 22.04
C HIS A 234 6.62 -13.69 21.21
N GLN A 235 6.89 -14.99 21.15
CA GLN A 235 5.97 -16.01 20.70
C GLN A 235 4.68 -15.97 21.54
N PRO A 236 3.56 -16.53 21.03
CA PRO A 236 2.36 -16.75 21.83
C PRO A 236 2.64 -17.52 23.14
N SER A 237 3.61 -18.46 23.10
CA SER A 237 4.08 -19.23 24.27
C SER A 237 4.73 -18.35 25.36
N GLY A 238 5.22 -17.16 24.99
CA GLY A 238 5.96 -16.24 25.84
C GLY A 238 7.48 -16.34 25.71
N ASP A 239 8.01 -17.21 24.86
CA ASP A 239 9.44 -17.26 24.53
C ASP A 239 9.81 -16.09 23.61
N LEU A 240 11.07 -15.63 23.65
CA LEU A 240 11.53 -14.58 22.74
C LEU A 240 11.49 -15.06 21.29
N VAL A 241 11.06 -14.18 20.39
CA VAL A 241 11.16 -14.42 18.94
C VAL A 241 12.64 -14.42 18.56
N LEU A 242 13.06 -15.49 17.91
CA LEU A 242 14.40 -15.61 17.35
C LEU A 242 14.37 -15.00 15.94
N TYR A 243 15.27 -14.04 15.68
CA TYR A 243 15.42 -13.32 14.40
C TYR A 243 14.27 -12.39 13.96
N PRO A 244 13.80 -11.47 14.83
CA PRO A 244 12.77 -10.48 14.47
C PRO A 244 13.17 -9.59 13.27
N ASN A 245 14.47 -9.52 12.96
CA ASN A 245 15.01 -8.79 11.83
C ASN A 245 14.65 -9.39 10.46
N LEU A 246 14.53 -10.71 10.34
CA LEU A 246 14.07 -11.36 9.10
C LEU A 246 12.56 -11.25 8.95
N ASN A 247 11.82 -11.33 10.05
CA ASN A 247 10.37 -11.18 10.04
C ASN A 247 9.95 -9.82 9.48
N LEU A 248 10.65 -8.74 9.85
CA LEU A 248 10.37 -7.41 9.29
C LEU A 248 10.59 -7.37 7.75
N ALA A 249 11.66 -7.98 7.25
CA ALA A 249 11.92 -8.03 5.81
C ALA A 249 10.87 -8.88 5.06
N HIS A 250 10.44 -10.00 5.66
CA HIS A 250 9.35 -10.84 5.16
C HIS A 250 8.04 -10.06 5.05
N GLU A 251 7.61 -9.41 6.14
CA GLU A 251 6.37 -8.62 6.13
C GLU A 251 6.45 -7.43 5.18
N MET A 252 7.61 -6.78 5.07
CA MET A 252 7.78 -5.70 4.10
C MET A 252 7.60 -6.20 2.66
N ALA A 253 7.99 -7.44 2.35
CA ALA A 253 7.76 -7.99 1.02
C ALA A 253 6.27 -8.29 0.76
N HIS A 254 5.53 -8.79 1.76
CA HIS A 254 4.07 -8.88 1.67
C HIS A 254 3.39 -7.53 1.49
N PHE A 255 3.87 -6.51 2.20
CA PHE A 255 3.39 -5.15 2.09
C PHE A 255 3.48 -4.66 0.63
N PHE A 256 4.54 -5.02 -0.09
CA PHE A 256 4.70 -4.77 -1.53
C PHE A 256 4.23 -5.91 -2.45
N GLY A 257 3.48 -6.88 -1.93
CA GLY A 257 2.64 -7.75 -2.75
C GLY A 257 3.28 -9.06 -3.17
N VAL A 258 4.40 -9.42 -2.57
CA VAL A 258 5.00 -10.76 -2.70
C VAL A 258 4.18 -11.74 -1.87
N TYR A 259 3.76 -12.86 -2.45
CA TYR A 259 3.09 -13.92 -1.70
C TYR A 259 4.11 -14.78 -0.95
N HIS A 260 3.62 -15.64 -0.06
CA HIS A 260 4.42 -16.79 0.35
C HIS A 260 4.76 -17.64 -0.87
N THR A 261 5.86 -18.42 -0.81
CA THR A 261 6.34 -19.25 -1.92
C THR A 261 5.30 -20.26 -2.44
N ASN A 262 4.34 -20.67 -1.61
CA ASN A 262 3.22 -21.53 -2.00
C ASN A 262 2.02 -20.79 -2.61
N GLY A 263 2.13 -19.47 -2.77
CA GLY A 263 1.07 -18.61 -3.26
C GLY A 263 0.15 -18.05 -2.19
N PRO A 264 -0.98 -17.45 -2.62
CA PRO A 264 -1.94 -16.81 -1.72
C PRO A 264 -2.80 -17.80 -0.93
N GLY A 265 -2.70 -19.10 -1.25
CA GLY A 265 -3.46 -20.16 -0.59
C GLY A 265 -2.82 -20.62 0.72
N LEU A 266 -3.46 -21.62 1.34
CA LEU A 266 -2.89 -22.27 2.52
C LEU A 266 -1.69 -23.14 2.14
N PRO A 267 -0.74 -23.36 3.06
CA PRO A 267 0.29 -24.39 2.87
C PRO A 267 -0.33 -25.74 2.46
N GLY A 268 0.20 -26.31 1.39
CA GLY A 268 -0.25 -27.56 0.76
C GLY A 268 -1.24 -27.39 -0.38
N SER A 269 -1.67 -26.15 -0.71
CA SER A 269 -2.69 -25.89 -1.72
C SER A 269 -2.17 -25.30 -3.03
N THR A 270 -0.86 -25.28 -3.28
CA THR A 270 -0.32 -24.74 -4.54
C THR A 270 -0.80 -25.56 -5.73
N ASP A 271 -1.12 -24.88 -6.82
CA ASP A 271 -1.43 -25.45 -8.14
C ASP A 271 -0.32 -25.18 -9.16
N GLU A 272 0.82 -24.66 -8.72
CA GLU A 272 1.99 -24.44 -9.55
C GLU A 272 2.63 -25.77 -9.98
N LEU A 273 2.93 -25.88 -11.26
CA LEU A 273 3.56 -27.05 -11.86
C LEU A 273 5.08 -26.94 -11.71
N VAL A 274 5.74 -28.04 -11.36
CA VAL A 274 7.19 -28.11 -11.14
C VAL A 274 7.99 -27.69 -12.37
N ASN A 275 7.42 -27.88 -13.56
CA ASN A 275 8.05 -27.46 -14.82
C ASN A 275 7.95 -25.95 -15.11
N GLY A 276 7.32 -25.16 -14.24
CA GLY A 276 7.18 -23.71 -14.35
C GLY A 276 6.22 -23.24 -15.45
N SER A 277 5.44 -24.13 -16.09
CA SER A 277 4.60 -23.75 -17.22
C SER A 277 3.42 -22.82 -16.87
N ASN A 278 3.07 -22.71 -15.59
CA ASN A 278 2.00 -21.84 -15.08
C ASN A 278 2.46 -20.89 -13.95
N CYS A 279 3.77 -20.77 -13.67
CA CYS A 279 4.31 -19.94 -12.58
C CYS A 279 3.87 -18.47 -12.64
N ALA A 280 3.56 -17.93 -13.82
CA ALA A 280 3.07 -16.55 -13.95
C ALA A 280 1.62 -16.35 -13.44
N THR A 281 0.89 -17.43 -13.20
CA THR A 281 -0.56 -17.42 -12.88
C THR A 281 -0.93 -18.28 -11.66
N ALA A 282 -0.06 -19.20 -11.27
CA ALA A 282 -0.21 -20.13 -10.16
C ALA A 282 0.89 -19.88 -9.11
N GLY A 283 0.77 -20.53 -7.95
CA GLY A 283 1.75 -20.39 -6.87
C GLY A 283 1.88 -18.93 -6.41
N ASP A 284 3.11 -18.48 -6.19
CA ASP A 284 3.42 -17.12 -5.73
C ASP A 284 3.49 -16.07 -6.85
N LYS A 285 3.22 -16.48 -8.09
CA LYS A 285 3.25 -15.64 -9.30
C LYS A 285 4.64 -15.07 -9.58
N VAL A 286 5.67 -15.85 -9.24
CA VAL A 286 7.09 -15.59 -9.46
C VAL A 286 7.65 -16.86 -10.10
N CYS A 287 8.42 -16.72 -11.20
CA CYS A 287 8.84 -17.86 -12.03
C CYS A 287 10.26 -18.36 -11.75
N ASP A 288 11.05 -17.61 -10.98
CA ASP A 288 12.36 -18.06 -10.49
C ASP A 288 12.30 -18.66 -9.07
N THR A 289 11.12 -18.67 -8.46
CA THR A 289 10.74 -19.52 -7.33
C THR A 289 10.19 -20.84 -7.88
N PRO A 290 10.81 -21.99 -7.56
CA PRO A 290 10.25 -23.29 -7.90
C PRO A 290 8.92 -23.52 -7.16
N ALA A 291 8.01 -24.24 -7.81
CA ALA A 291 6.74 -24.66 -7.21
C ALA A 291 6.93 -25.23 -5.80
N ASP A 292 6.30 -24.56 -4.84
CA ASP A 292 6.44 -24.85 -3.42
C ASP A 292 5.10 -25.25 -2.79
N PRO A 293 4.93 -26.49 -2.30
CA PRO A 293 3.74 -26.84 -1.54
C PRO A 293 3.74 -26.20 -0.14
N ALA A 294 4.88 -25.86 0.43
CA ALA A 294 5.09 -25.32 1.78
C ALA A 294 4.39 -26.05 2.96
N ASP A 295 3.86 -27.24 2.75
CA ASP A 295 3.20 -28.01 3.80
C ASP A 295 4.24 -28.55 4.78
N ILE A 296 4.05 -28.22 6.06
CA ILE A 296 4.91 -28.61 7.17
C ILE A 296 5.10 -30.13 7.29
N ALA A 297 4.16 -30.94 6.77
CA ALA A 297 4.30 -32.39 6.69
C ALA A 297 5.44 -32.81 5.75
N PHE A 298 5.82 -31.94 4.81
CA PHE A 298 7.03 -32.03 3.99
C PHE A 298 8.24 -31.42 4.67
N MET A 299 8.30 -31.32 5.99
CA MET A 299 9.54 -30.91 6.66
C MET A 299 10.00 -31.99 7.60
N ILE A 300 11.30 -32.30 7.58
CA ILE A 300 11.91 -33.13 8.61
C ILE A 300 12.13 -32.25 9.84
N THR A 301 11.09 -32.02 10.63
CA THR A 301 11.27 -31.33 11.91
C THR A 301 11.84 -32.32 12.92
N ASN A 302 13.13 -32.20 13.25
CA ASN A 302 13.55 -32.64 14.58
C ASN A 302 13.04 -31.58 15.56
N SER A 303 12.05 -31.92 16.38
CA SER A 303 11.35 -31.01 17.30
C SER A 303 12.24 -30.35 18.36
N THR A 304 13.53 -30.70 18.41
CA THR A 304 14.53 -30.08 19.28
C THR A 304 15.51 -29.16 18.56
N ALA A 305 15.40 -29.00 17.23
CA ALA A 305 16.43 -28.34 16.42
C ALA A 305 15.91 -27.34 15.38
N GLU A 306 14.60 -27.05 15.34
CA GLU A 306 13.91 -25.99 14.55
C GLU A 306 14.50 -25.70 13.15
N ASN A 307 15.05 -26.74 12.51
CA ASN A 307 15.57 -26.75 11.16
C ASN A 307 14.41 -27.11 10.25
N CYS A 308 13.90 -26.14 9.50
CA CYS A 308 13.03 -26.43 8.38
C CYS A 308 13.91 -26.86 7.21
N GLN A 309 13.96 -28.15 6.93
CA GLN A 309 14.54 -28.64 5.69
C GLN A 309 13.51 -29.53 5.02
N TYR A 310 13.34 -29.31 3.71
CA TYR A 310 12.59 -30.23 2.89
C TYR A 310 13.26 -31.61 2.93
N PRO A 311 12.52 -32.70 3.20
CA PRO A 311 13.05 -34.04 3.14
C PRO A 311 13.55 -34.31 1.73
N ASN A 312 14.67 -35.02 1.65
CA ASN A 312 15.00 -35.79 0.44
C ASN A 312 13.79 -36.71 0.12
N PRO A 313 13.24 -36.74 -1.12
CA PRO A 313 11.83 -37.01 -1.33
C PRO A 313 11.37 -38.36 -0.81
N PHE A 314 10.38 -38.36 0.10
CA PHE A 314 9.58 -39.53 0.42
C PHE A 314 8.27 -39.47 -0.39
N MET A 315 8.05 -40.50 -1.22
CA MET A 315 7.11 -40.57 -2.36
C MET A 315 5.60 -40.34 -2.10
N ALA A 316 5.14 -40.18 -0.85
CA ALA A 316 3.70 -40.22 -0.57
C ALA A 316 2.93 -38.92 -0.84
N TYR A 317 3.64 -37.78 -0.91
CA TYR A 317 3.01 -36.46 -1.06
C TYR A 317 3.79 -35.55 -2.05
N CYS A 318 4.80 -36.09 -2.73
CA CYS A 318 5.93 -35.38 -3.34
C CYS A 318 5.65 -34.41 -4.49
N CYS A 319 4.46 -34.43 -5.10
CA CYS A 319 4.39 -34.24 -6.54
C CYS A 319 3.23 -33.36 -7.01
N ASP A 320 3.45 -32.65 -8.12
CA ASP A 320 2.43 -31.81 -8.77
C ASP A 320 1.38 -32.63 -9.55
N ALA A 321 0.48 -31.94 -10.24
CA ALA A 321 -0.58 -32.56 -11.04
C ALA A 321 -0.05 -33.44 -12.21
N ASN A 322 1.21 -33.26 -12.63
CA ASN A 322 1.87 -34.09 -13.65
C ASN A 322 2.64 -35.26 -13.03
N GLY A 323 2.74 -35.34 -11.70
CA GLY A 323 3.54 -36.33 -11.00
C GLY A 323 5.02 -35.95 -10.88
N ASP A 324 5.38 -34.71 -11.21
CA ASP A 324 6.74 -34.20 -11.06
C ASP A 324 7.00 -33.83 -9.59
N THR A 325 8.16 -34.21 -9.05
CA THR A 325 8.48 -33.99 -7.63
C THR A 325 8.87 -32.54 -7.35
N TYR A 326 8.23 -31.91 -6.36
CA TYR A 326 8.57 -30.57 -5.91
C TYR A 326 10.02 -30.48 -5.43
N THR A 327 10.70 -29.39 -5.80
CA THR A 327 12.04 -29.05 -5.31
C THR A 327 12.04 -27.58 -4.87
N PRO A 328 11.41 -27.25 -3.73
CA PRO A 328 11.26 -25.86 -3.31
C PRO A 328 12.59 -25.24 -2.86
N LEU A 329 12.63 -23.91 -2.80
CA LEU A 329 13.78 -23.18 -2.27
C LEU A 329 13.81 -23.24 -0.74
N ASP A 330 14.79 -23.95 -0.20
CA ASP A 330 15.03 -24.11 1.24
C ASP A 330 15.72 -22.90 1.90
N ASN A 331 15.89 -21.81 1.15
CA ASN A 331 16.54 -20.60 1.58
C ASN A 331 15.73 -19.32 1.28
N ASN A 332 14.47 -19.47 0.85
CA ASN A 332 13.62 -18.32 0.53
C ASN A 332 13.02 -17.68 1.79
N ILE A 333 13.19 -16.39 1.98
CA ILE A 333 12.63 -15.67 3.14
C ILE A 333 11.09 -15.68 3.15
N MET A 334 10.43 -15.81 2.00
CA MET A 334 8.96 -15.83 1.85
C MET A 334 8.32 -17.19 2.13
N PHE A 335 9.00 -18.08 2.83
CA PHE A 335 8.40 -19.29 3.33
C PHE A 335 7.35 -18.96 4.43
N PRO A 336 6.13 -19.52 4.43
CA PRO A 336 5.02 -19.10 5.31
C PRO A 336 5.24 -19.36 6.81
N ASN A 337 6.22 -20.18 7.16
CA ASN A 337 6.56 -20.48 8.55
C ASN A 337 7.93 -19.91 8.91
N TYR A 338 8.08 -19.28 10.06
CA TYR A 338 9.39 -18.76 10.45
C TYR A 338 10.28 -19.88 10.99
N CYS A 339 11.35 -20.14 10.25
CA CYS A 339 12.25 -21.25 10.54
C CYS A 339 13.50 -20.76 11.27
N ILE A 340 13.66 -21.22 12.52
CA ILE A 340 14.63 -20.67 13.47
C ILE A 340 16.08 -21.05 13.13
N TYR A 341 16.34 -22.21 12.53
CA TYR A 341 17.71 -22.64 12.16
C TYR A 341 17.93 -22.84 10.65
N GLY A 342 16.98 -22.40 9.82
CA GLY A 342 17.08 -22.57 8.37
C GLY A 342 17.90 -21.48 7.66
N SER A 343 18.29 -21.79 6.43
CA SER A 343 18.92 -20.89 5.46
C SER A 343 17.95 -19.87 4.83
N PHE A 344 16.71 -19.74 5.32
CA PHE A 344 15.62 -18.93 4.73
C PHE A 344 15.88 -17.43 4.88
N ASN A 345 16.80 -16.93 4.07
CA ASN A 345 17.37 -15.60 4.18
C ASN A 345 17.67 -14.96 2.82
N ALA A 346 16.96 -15.35 1.77
CA ALA A 346 17.13 -14.78 0.44
C ALA A 346 15.78 -14.52 -0.23
N PHE A 347 15.69 -13.42 -0.97
CA PHE A 347 14.70 -13.26 -2.03
C PHE A 347 15.30 -13.69 -3.36
N THR A 348 14.46 -14.13 -4.28
CA THR A 348 14.84 -14.31 -5.67
C THR A 348 14.82 -12.99 -6.45
N ASP A 349 15.34 -12.99 -7.68
CA ASP A 349 15.40 -11.79 -8.50
C ASP A 349 14.02 -11.34 -8.98
N GLU A 350 13.10 -12.27 -9.26
CA GLU A 350 11.72 -11.94 -9.61
C GLU A 350 10.89 -11.52 -8.40
N GLN A 351 11.15 -12.04 -7.18
CA GLN A 351 10.54 -11.50 -5.95
C GLN A 351 10.92 -10.02 -5.75
N TYR A 352 12.18 -9.67 -5.98
CA TYR A 352 12.64 -8.28 -6.00
C TYR A 352 11.96 -7.44 -7.10
N SER A 353 11.73 -8.01 -8.29
CA SER A 353 10.93 -7.35 -9.34
C SER A 353 9.50 -7.08 -8.87
N ARG A 354 8.90 -8.06 -8.20
CA ARG A 354 7.53 -7.98 -7.69
C ARG A 354 7.37 -6.91 -6.61
N ILE A 355 8.33 -6.78 -5.69
CA ILE A 355 8.38 -5.68 -4.71
C ILE A 355 8.31 -4.32 -5.41
N LEU A 356 9.14 -4.10 -6.44
CA LEU A 356 9.14 -2.83 -7.17
C LEU A 356 7.82 -2.56 -7.88
N GLN A 357 7.23 -3.60 -8.46
CA GLN A 357 5.95 -3.52 -9.14
C GLN A 357 4.80 -3.23 -8.18
N GLY A 358 4.79 -3.84 -6.99
CA GLY A 358 3.79 -3.54 -5.96
C GLY A 358 3.92 -2.11 -5.44
N TYR A 359 5.15 -1.63 -5.24
CA TYR A 359 5.38 -0.22 -4.95
C TYR A 359 4.76 0.70 -6.01
N TYR A 360 5.11 0.53 -7.29
CA TYR A 360 4.55 1.37 -8.35
C TYR A 360 3.07 1.14 -8.64
N GLY A 361 2.59 -0.06 -8.37
CA GLY A 361 1.22 -0.48 -8.56
C GLY A 361 0.31 0.22 -7.57
N TYR A 362 0.64 0.16 -6.28
CA TYR A 362 -0.29 0.55 -5.23
C TYR A 362 0.29 1.21 -3.98
N ARG A 363 1.61 1.45 -3.89
CA ARG A 363 2.23 2.10 -2.71
C ARG A 363 3.19 3.26 -3.04
N SER A 364 3.13 3.78 -4.25
CA SER A 364 4.00 4.87 -4.71
C SER A 364 3.81 6.17 -3.93
N TYR A 365 2.64 6.33 -3.29
CA TYR A 365 2.32 7.44 -2.40
C TYR A 365 3.19 7.49 -1.12
N LEU A 366 3.97 6.43 -0.84
CA LEU A 366 4.94 6.36 0.26
C LEU A 366 6.33 6.89 -0.12
N SER A 367 6.52 7.48 -1.30
CA SER A 367 7.80 8.08 -1.64
C SER A 367 8.06 9.33 -0.80
N ASP A 368 9.22 9.38 -0.14
CA ASP A 368 9.62 10.53 0.65
C ASP A 368 10.25 11.66 -0.16
N ALA A 369 10.74 11.39 -1.37
CA ALA A 369 11.55 12.32 -2.14
C ALA A 369 10.78 13.58 -2.54
N GLY A 370 10.62 14.53 -1.62
CA GLY A 370 9.85 15.75 -1.78
C GLY A 370 8.53 15.53 -2.53
N ASP A 371 7.81 14.43 -2.24
CA ASP A 371 6.65 14.10 -3.06
C ASP A 371 5.54 15.11 -2.80
N LEU A 372 5.34 15.92 -3.83
CA LEU A 372 4.41 17.02 -3.90
C LEU A 372 3.15 16.47 -4.54
N VAL A 373 2.21 16.07 -3.71
CA VAL A 373 0.97 15.50 -4.20
C VAL A 373 -0.09 16.59 -4.42
N MET A 374 -1.00 16.27 -5.33
CA MET A 374 -2.26 16.95 -5.48
C MET A 374 -3.35 15.90 -5.52
N ARG A 375 -4.47 16.15 -4.85
CA ARG A 375 -5.61 15.24 -4.88
C ARG A 375 -6.59 15.62 -5.98
N ASP A 376 -6.92 14.69 -6.86
CA ASP A 376 -7.94 14.90 -7.89
C ASP A 376 -9.38 14.82 -7.32
N ASN A 377 -9.58 14.14 -6.19
CA ASN A 377 -10.85 14.01 -5.48
C ASN A 377 -10.63 13.87 -3.95
N TRP A 378 -11.72 13.83 -3.16
CA TRP A 378 -11.60 13.80 -1.69
C TRP A 378 -11.01 12.53 -1.11
N TYR A 379 -11.08 11.42 -1.84
CA TYR A 379 -10.57 10.10 -1.45
C TYR A 379 -9.18 9.81 -2.05
N ASP A 380 -8.66 10.70 -2.89
CA ASP A 380 -7.34 10.54 -3.48
C ASP A 380 -6.25 10.57 -2.40
N VAL A 381 -5.56 9.44 -2.27
CA VAL A 381 -4.42 9.24 -1.38
C VAL A 381 -3.11 9.60 -2.05
N GLY A 382 -3.10 10.46 -3.08
CA GLY A 382 -1.93 10.95 -3.81
C GLY A 382 -1.15 9.87 -4.57
N GLN A 383 -1.79 8.74 -4.84
CA GLN A 383 -1.22 7.66 -5.62
C GLN A 383 -1.43 7.95 -7.11
N GLU A 384 -0.35 7.91 -7.88
CA GLU A 384 -0.41 8.16 -9.32
C GLU A 384 -0.04 6.89 -10.11
N ARG A 385 -0.92 6.33 -10.95
CA ARG A 385 -2.28 6.79 -11.28
C ARG A 385 -3.26 6.58 -10.13
N ASN A 386 -4.29 7.42 -10.02
CA ASN A 386 -5.38 7.19 -9.07
C ASN A 386 -6.27 6.02 -9.53
N TYR A 387 -6.24 4.89 -8.81
CA TYR A 387 -7.05 3.71 -9.12
C TYR A 387 -8.46 3.76 -8.52
N LEU A 388 -8.69 4.63 -7.53
CA LEU A 388 -10.03 4.87 -6.95
C LEU A 388 -10.96 5.56 -7.94
N ALA A 389 -10.41 6.16 -9.00
CA ALA A 389 -11.16 6.73 -10.11
C ALA A 389 -11.80 5.67 -11.04
N ASN A 390 -11.69 4.36 -10.77
CA ASN A 390 -12.39 3.33 -11.54
C ASN A 390 -13.76 2.94 -10.95
N ASP A 391 -14.08 3.35 -9.73
CA ASP A 391 -15.42 3.21 -9.16
C ASP A 391 -16.34 4.35 -9.67
N LEU A 392 -17.62 4.03 -9.90
CA LEU A 392 -18.67 4.99 -10.27
C LEU A 392 -18.83 6.13 -9.24
N LEU A 393 -18.36 5.93 -8.01
CA LEU A 393 -18.29 6.95 -6.97
C LEU A 393 -17.08 7.88 -7.14
N GLY A 394 -15.89 7.35 -7.46
CA GLY A 394 -14.69 8.15 -7.70
C GLY A 394 -14.83 9.12 -8.88
N TRP A 395 -15.46 8.68 -9.98
CA TRP A 395 -15.76 9.53 -11.15
C TRP A 395 -16.73 10.68 -10.88
N GLN A 396 -17.55 10.60 -9.82
CA GLN A 396 -18.46 11.69 -9.45
C GLN A 396 -17.73 12.82 -8.71
N ASP A 397 -16.58 12.54 -8.09
CA ASP A 397 -15.88 13.48 -7.23
C ASP A 397 -14.62 14.10 -7.84
N ILE A 398 -14.16 13.63 -9.01
CA ILE A 398 -13.07 14.27 -9.76
C ILE A 398 -13.37 15.73 -10.15
N TRP A 399 -14.65 16.14 -10.12
CA TRP A 399 -15.09 17.50 -10.40
C TRP A 399 -15.00 18.44 -9.19
N VAL A 400 -14.74 17.90 -8.00
CA VAL A 400 -14.67 18.63 -6.73
C VAL A 400 -13.33 18.37 -6.03
N SER A 401 -12.25 18.38 -6.81
CA SER A 401 -10.89 18.28 -6.29
C SER A 401 -10.69 19.24 -5.10
N PRO A 402 -10.17 18.74 -3.97
CA PRO A 402 -9.90 19.57 -2.81
C PRO A 402 -8.64 20.42 -2.96
N ASP A 403 -7.80 20.08 -3.93
CA ASP A 403 -6.49 20.65 -4.14
C ASP A 403 -6.39 21.42 -5.47
N LEU A 404 -7.47 21.44 -6.26
CA LEU A 404 -7.55 22.20 -7.51
C LEU A 404 -8.96 22.74 -7.77
N TRP A 405 -9.11 24.06 -7.74
CA TRP A 405 -10.43 24.66 -7.97
C TRP A 405 -10.38 26.03 -8.65
N ASN A 406 -11.49 26.38 -9.30
CA ASN A 406 -11.66 27.67 -9.94
C ASN A 406 -12.33 28.66 -8.97
N CYS A 407 -11.88 29.92 -9.03
CA CYS A 407 -12.53 31.07 -8.43
C CYS A 407 -12.87 32.09 -9.52
N VAL A 408 -14.08 32.64 -9.47
CA VAL A 408 -14.52 33.64 -10.42
C VAL A 408 -13.99 34.99 -10.00
N ASN A 409 -14.42 35.55 -8.87
CA ASN A 409 -14.17 36.96 -8.55
C ASN A 409 -13.17 37.18 -7.40
N ASP A 410 -13.19 36.32 -6.39
CA ASP A 410 -12.23 36.38 -5.30
C ASP A 410 -11.10 35.41 -5.60
N PRO A 411 -9.86 35.89 -5.81
CA PRO A 411 -8.75 34.97 -5.95
C PRO A 411 -8.68 34.03 -4.75
N ASN A 412 -9.00 34.44 -3.52
CA ASN A 412 -8.85 33.63 -2.30
C ASN A 412 -10.08 32.76 -1.97
N CYS A 413 -10.96 32.48 -2.94
CA CYS A 413 -12.10 31.61 -2.69
C CYS A 413 -11.65 30.23 -2.18
N THR A 414 -12.44 29.65 -1.25
CA THR A 414 -12.17 28.33 -0.65
C THR A 414 -13.07 27.22 -1.19
N ILE A 415 -14.01 27.56 -2.07
CA ILE A 415 -15.00 26.66 -2.66
C ILE A 415 -14.87 26.75 -4.18
N HIS A 416 -14.99 25.62 -4.87
CA HIS A 416 -14.99 25.59 -6.32
C HIS A 416 -16.19 26.35 -6.91
N GLU A 417 -15.91 27.31 -7.80
CA GLU A 417 -16.92 28.08 -8.53
C GLU A 417 -16.86 27.73 -10.02
N ASP A 418 -18.02 27.62 -10.68
CA ASP A 418 -18.05 27.43 -12.12
C ASP A 418 -17.39 28.61 -12.85
N PRO A 419 -16.47 28.38 -13.81
CA PRO A 419 -15.76 29.45 -14.49
C PRO A 419 -16.71 30.30 -15.34
N GLU A 420 -16.54 31.63 -15.25
CA GLU A 420 -17.39 32.57 -15.98
C GLU A 420 -16.61 33.23 -17.14
N TYR A 421 -17.24 33.34 -18.30
CA TYR A 421 -16.71 34.19 -19.37
C TYR A 421 -16.96 35.67 -19.04
N LYS A 422 -15.89 36.44 -18.90
CA LYS A 422 -15.96 37.87 -18.59
C LYS A 422 -15.63 38.70 -19.82
N ALA A 423 -16.65 39.34 -20.41
CA ALA A 423 -16.50 40.19 -21.59
C ALA A 423 -15.55 41.39 -21.35
N SER A 424 -15.34 41.79 -20.09
CA SER A 424 -14.38 42.81 -19.70
C SER A 424 -12.92 42.39 -19.80
N GLY A 425 -12.64 41.10 -20.08
CA GLY A 425 -11.29 40.54 -20.08
C GLY A 425 -10.74 40.23 -18.69
N ASN A 426 -11.55 40.38 -17.63
CA ASN A 426 -11.12 40.01 -16.28
C ASN A 426 -10.86 38.49 -16.19
N PRO A 427 -9.80 38.05 -15.50
CA PRO A 427 -9.49 36.63 -15.38
C PRO A 427 -10.47 35.91 -14.43
N ASN A 428 -10.55 34.59 -14.60
CA ASN A 428 -10.85 33.68 -13.49
C ASN A 428 -9.51 33.32 -12.81
N TYR A 429 -9.55 32.85 -11.57
CA TYR A 429 -8.38 32.43 -10.83
C TYR A 429 -8.41 30.92 -10.63
N LEU A 430 -7.31 30.24 -10.96
CA LEU A 430 -7.15 28.83 -10.62
C LEU A 430 -6.34 28.73 -9.33
N ARG A 431 -6.87 27.97 -8.37
CA ARG A 431 -6.20 27.66 -7.12
C ARG A 431 -5.69 26.25 -7.13
N VAL A 432 -4.45 26.12 -6.67
CA VAL A 432 -3.77 24.85 -6.53
C VAL A 432 -3.26 24.75 -5.09
N ARG A 433 -3.53 23.62 -4.45
CA ARG A 433 -2.85 23.20 -3.23
C ARG A 433 -1.94 22.04 -3.61
N ILE A 434 -0.68 22.15 -3.21
CA ILE A 434 0.28 21.05 -3.31
C ILE A 434 0.68 20.71 -1.90
N THR A 435 0.67 19.42 -1.57
CA THR A 435 1.05 18.94 -0.24
C THR A 435 2.37 18.22 -0.35
N ASN A 436 3.37 18.68 0.40
CA ASN A 436 4.56 17.88 0.65
C ASN A 436 4.20 16.79 1.64
N ARG A 437 4.24 15.53 1.22
CA ARG A 437 4.03 14.39 2.10
C ARG A 437 5.33 13.76 2.59
N GLY A 438 6.44 14.11 1.96
CA GLY A 438 7.75 13.74 2.46
C GLY A 438 8.05 14.41 3.81
N CYS A 439 8.88 13.74 4.60
CA CYS A 439 9.41 14.18 5.88
C CYS A 439 10.58 15.16 5.68
N ASN A 440 11.19 15.13 4.49
CA ASN A 440 12.12 16.15 4.05
C ASN A 440 11.38 17.40 3.55
N PRO A 441 11.86 18.63 3.89
CA PRO A 441 11.31 19.86 3.34
C PRO A 441 11.38 19.86 1.80
N THR A 442 10.32 20.33 1.13
CA THR A 442 10.33 20.50 -0.32
C THR A 442 11.51 21.36 -0.76
N PRO A 443 12.35 20.88 -1.72
CA PRO A 443 13.42 21.69 -2.29
C PRO A 443 12.89 23.00 -2.86
N ALA A 444 13.61 24.10 -2.60
CA ALA A 444 13.24 25.41 -3.15
C ALA A 444 13.41 25.42 -4.68
N GLY A 445 12.50 26.10 -5.39
CA GLY A 445 12.60 26.32 -6.84
C GLY A 445 11.87 25.31 -7.73
N GLY A 446 11.07 24.41 -7.17
CA GLY A 446 10.17 23.54 -7.94
C GLY A 446 9.21 24.35 -8.83
N LEU A 447 8.99 23.86 -10.06
CA LEU A 447 8.05 24.46 -11.01
C LEU A 447 6.79 23.60 -11.09
N LEU A 448 5.63 24.26 -10.94
CA LEU A 448 4.35 23.68 -11.27
C LEU A 448 4.00 24.05 -12.71
N ASN A 449 4.02 23.09 -13.63
CA ASN A 449 3.50 23.31 -14.97
C ASN A 449 2.00 23.07 -14.95
N LEU A 450 1.24 23.94 -15.59
CA LEU A 450 -0.19 23.78 -15.79
C LEU A 450 -0.42 23.67 -17.29
N TYR A 451 -1.21 22.70 -17.71
CA TYR A 451 -1.56 22.42 -19.10
C TYR A 451 -3.05 22.56 -19.27
N TRP A 452 -3.50 22.83 -20.50
CA TRP A 452 -4.90 22.76 -20.83
C TRP A 452 -5.14 22.03 -22.14
N THR A 453 -6.36 21.51 -22.32
CA THR A 453 -6.84 20.99 -23.62
C THR A 453 -8.29 21.38 -23.85
N ARG A 454 -8.70 21.36 -25.11
CA ARG A 454 -10.10 21.36 -25.51
C ARG A 454 -10.71 19.97 -25.29
N ALA A 455 -11.82 19.93 -24.57
CA ALA A 455 -12.59 18.72 -24.29
C ALA A 455 -12.96 17.91 -25.54
N ARG A 456 -12.69 16.60 -25.49
CA ARG A 456 -12.99 15.59 -26.50
C ARG A 456 -13.16 14.23 -25.81
N THR A 457 -13.21 13.15 -26.58
CA THR A 457 -13.24 11.78 -26.04
C THR A 457 -11.92 11.11 -26.43
N GLY A 458 -11.25 10.45 -25.48
CA GLY A 458 -9.99 9.75 -25.73
C GLY A 458 -8.79 10.70 -25.79
N GLU A 459 -8.73 11.69 -24.90
CA GLU A 459 -7.56 12.52 -24.70
C GLU A 459 -6.31 11.66 -24.46
N LEU A 460 -5.18 12.09 -25.01
CA LEU A 460 -3.92 11.38 -24.95
C LEU A 460 -2.86 12.40 -24.59
N TRP A 461 -2.22 12.19 -23.46
CA TRP A 461 -0.92 12.78 -23.21
C TRP A 461 0.11 12.12 -24.16
N LEU A 462 0.95 12.84 -24.89
CA LEU A 462 1.21 14.29 -24.94
C LEU A 462 0.34 15.04 -25.98
N ASN A 463 -0.24 14.30 -26.91
CA ASN A 463 -0.77 14.78 -28.20
C ASN A 463 -1.83 15.88 -28.10
N HIS A 464 -2.69 15.83 -27.08
CA HIS A 464 -3.81 16.77 -26.94
C HIS A 464 -3.52 17.93 -25.98
N TRP A 465 -2.44 17.86 -25.20
CA TRP A 465 -2.16 18.78 -24.09
C TRP A 465 -0.98 19.72 -24.37
N HIS A 466 -0.19 19.43 -25.40
CA HIS A 466 0.87 20.29 -25.91
C HIS A 466 0.47 20.97 -27.23
N SER A 467 1.18 22.06 -27.55
CA SER A 467 1.03 22.75 -28.82
C SER A 467 1.78 21.98 -29.89
N PHE A 468 1.02 21.32 -30.75
CA PHE A 468 1.48 20.71 -31.99
C PHE A 468 0.70 21.34 -33.15
N THR A 469 1.30 21.34 -34.35
CA THR A 469 0.62 21.79 -35.57
C THR A 469 -0.63 20.97 -35.91
N SER A 470 -0.74 19.75 -35.37
CA SER A 470 -1.93 18.90 -35.45
C SER A 470 -2.98 19.17 -34.35
N ASN A 471 -2.61 19.93 -33.30
CA ASN A 471 -3.47 20.25 -32.16
C ASN A 471 -3.80 21.76 -32.13
N GLN A 472 -4.26 22.29 -33.26
CA GLN A 472 -4.68 23.67 -33.44
C GLN A 472 -5.91 23.77 -34.35
N THR A 473 -6.64 24.89 -34.32
CA THR A 473 -7.73 25.16 -35.26
C THR A 473 -7.18 25.43 -36.66
N ALA A 474 -8.08 25.51 -37.67
CA ALA A 474 -7.69 25.88 -39.03
C ALA A 474 -7.03 27.27 -39.11
N GLU A 475 -7.38 28.15 -38.19
CA GLU A 475 -6.83 29.51 -38.03
C GLU A 475 -5.55 29.54 -37.19
N GLY A 476 -5.04 28.39 -36.73
CA GLY A 476 -3.78 28.28 -35.98
C GLY A 476 -3.89 28.48 -34.47
N TYR A 477 -5.11 28.49 -33.90
CA TYR A 477 -5.26 28.63 -32.45
C TYR A 477 -5.00 27.29 -31.73
N PRO A 478 -4.19 27.25 -30.66
CA PRO A 478 -3.90 26.01 -29.95
C PRO A 478 -5.17 25.39 -29.38
N LEU A 479 -5.26 24.05 -29.44
CA LEU A 479 -6.32 23.25 -28.84
C LEU A 479 -5.86 22.53 -27.56
N GLY A 480 -4.64 22.82 -27.13
CA GLY A 480 -4.07 22.49 -25.84
C GLY A 480 -2.64 22.99 -25.75
N HIS A 481 -2.22 23.46 -24.57
CA HIS A 481 -0.88 23.98 -24.36
C HIS A 481 -0.55 24.10 -22.86
N MET A 482 0.72 24.30 -22.54
CA MET A 482 1.13 24.76 -21.21
C MET A 482 0.65 26.20 -20.98
N ILE A 483 -0.01 26.43 -19.85
CA ILE A 483 -0.27 27.75 -19.29
C ILE A 483 1.03 28.27 -18.71
N THR A 484 1.70 29.13 -19.47
CA THR A 484 2.89 29.86 -19.01
C THR A 484 2.44 31.09 -18.22
N SER A 485 2.91 31.24 -16.97
CA SER A 485 2.84 32.54 -16.32
C SER A 485 3.80 33.50 -17.04
N SER A 486 3.30 34.65 -17.49
CA SER A 486 4.21 35.75 -17.80
C SER A 486 4.69 36.32 -16.46
N VAL A 487 6.00 36.25 -16.20
CA VAL A 487 6.66 36.88 -15.04
C VAL A 487 6.33 38.37 -14.98
#